data_AF-A0A3B8R3B0-F1
#
_entry.id   AF-A0A3B8R3B0-F1
#
_cell.length_a   1.000
_cell.length_b   1.000
_cell.length_c   1.000
_cell.angle_alpha   90.00
_cell.angle_beta   90.00
_cell.angle_gamma   90.00
#
_symmetry.space_group_name_H-M   'P 1'
#
loop_
_entity.id
_entity.type
_entity.pdbx_description
1 polymer ?
#
loop_
_entity_poly.entity_id
_entity_poly.type
_entity_poly.pdbx_seq_one_letter_code
_entity_poly.pdbx_strand_id
1 'polypeptide(L)'
;MSRLFRALTLVLLAASCGGGSGDAPRSLDNACSILKERPKYARAFKATERRWGVPVHVQMATIHQESKFISDARPPYRYAAGVIPIGRQSSAYGYSQALDGTWKEYRGATNRRSPRRHRIRDASDFMGW
;
A
#
# COMPACT_ATOMS: atom_id res chain seq x y z
N MET A 1 15.93 26.57 -31.55
CA MET A 1 14.98 25.42 -31.58
C MET A 1 15.45 24.21 -30.75
N SER A 2 16.72 23.78 -30.79
CA SER A 2 17.21 22.60 -30.03
C SER A 2 17.08 22.68 -28.49
N ARG A 3 17.20 23.87 -27.89
CA ARG A 3 17.13 24.05 -26.43
C ARG A 3 15.71 23.85 -25.86
N LEU A 4 14.68 24.26 -26.62
CA LEU A 4 13.28 24.06 -26.27
C LEU A 4 12.91 22.58 -26.30
N PHE A 5 13.35 21.84 -27.33
CA PHE A 5 13.14 20.40 -27.39
C PHE A 5 13.80 19.66 -26.23
N ARG A 6 15.06 20.00 -25.89
CA ARG A 6 15.76 19.39 -24.73
C ARG A 6 15.06 19.68 -23.40
N ALA A 7 14.58 20.91 -23.20
CA ALA A 7 13.81 21.27 -22.01
C ALA A 7 12.49 20.50 -21.93
N LEU A 8 11.79 20.35 -23.05
CA LEU A 8 10.54 19.58 -23.12
C LEU A 8 10.76 18.09 -22.80
N THR A 9 11.85 17.49 -23.29
CA THR A 9 12.21 16.09 -22.98
C THR A 9 12.50 15.91 -21.48
N LEU A 10 13.19 16.87 -20.85
CA LEU A 10 13.46 16.84 -19.41
C LEU A 10 12.19 16.97 -18.57
N VAL A 11 11.25 17.83 -18.96
CA VAL A 11 9.96 17.98 -18.29
C VAL A 11 9.11 16.72 -18.43
N LEU A 12 9.06 16.11 -19.61
CA LEU A 12 8.34 14.85 -19.85
C LEU A 12 8.94 13.68 -19.05
N LEU A 13 10.27 13.60 -18.96
CA LEU A 13 10.95 12.60 -18.12
C LEU A 13 10.63 12.79 -16.65
N ALA A 14 10.64 14.04 -16.15
CA ALA A 14 10.29 14.35 -14.76
C ALA A 14 8.81 14.02 -14.45
N ALA A 15 7.90 14.30 -15.39
CA ALA A 15 6.47 14.00 -15.23
C ALA A 15 6.17 12.48 -15.21
N SER A 16 7.01 11.66 -15.84
CA SER A 16 6.80 10.20 -15.91
C SER A 16 6.88 9.48 -14.55
N CYS A 17 7.48 10.12 -13.54
CA CYS A 17 7.61 9.57 -12.19
C CYS A 17 6.41 9.92 -11.27
N GLY A 18 5.46 10.73 -11.73
CA GLY A 18 4.34 11.25 -10.92
C GLY A 18 3.05 10.42 -10.93
N GLY A 19 3.05 9.23 -11.55
CA GLY A 19 1.87 8.35 -11.62
C GLY A 19 1.59 7.66 -10.28
N GLY A 20 0.89 8.35 -9.38
CA GLY A 20 0.49 7.87 -8.06
C GLY A 20 -0.24 6.53 -8.12
N SER A 21 0.41 5.47 -7.65
CA SER A 21 -0.20 4.15 -7.41
C SER A 21 -0.80 4.04 -6.00
N GLY A 22 -1.14 5.19 -5.40
CA GLY A 22 -1.61 5.29 -4.02
C GLY A 22 -3.12 5.35 -3.86
N ASP A 23 -3.83 5.71 -4.92
CA ASP A 23 -5.27 5.88 -4.88
C ASP A 23 -6.02 4.55 -4.86
N ALA A 24 -7.10 4.54 -4.09
CA ALA A 24 -8.03 3.43 -4.03
C ALA A 24 -8.59 3.10 -5.44
N PRO A 25 -8.87 1.82 -5.73
CA PRO A 25 -9.64 1.42 -6.91
C PRO A 25 -10.97 2.15 -6.99
N ARG A 26 -11.47 2.38 -8.21
CA ARG A 26 -12.67 3.22 -8.42
C ARG A 26 -13.96 2.62 -7.86
N SER A 27 -14.03 1.29 -7.79
CA SER A 27 -15.19 0.55 -7.28
C SER A 27 -14.72 -0.38 -6.17
N LEU A 28 -14.93 0.04 -4.93
CA LEU A 28 -14.50 -0.71 -3.75
C LEU A 28 -15.47 -1.83 -3.35
N ASP A 29 -16.72 -1.76 -3.82
CA ASP A 29 -17.78 -2.72 -3.48
C ASP A 29 -17.80 -3.94 -4.41
N ASN A 30 -16.99 -3.95 -5.47
CA ASN A 30 -16.92 -5.04 -6.44
C ASN A 30 -15.49 -5.61 -6.53
N ALA A 31 -15.28 -6.75 -5.88
CA ALA A 31 -14.00 -7.45 -5.86
C ALA A 31 -13.47 -7.80 -7.27
N CYS A 32 -14.34 -8.23 -8.19
CA CYS A 32 -13.95 -8.56 -9.56
C CYS A 32 -13.45 -7.32 -10.31
N SER A 33 -14.11 -6.18 -10.12
CA SER A 33 -13.69 -4.89 -10.70
C SER A 33 -12.33 -4.45 -10.16
N ILE A 34 -12.09 -4.59 -8.85
CA ILE A 34 -10.79 -4.27 -8.23
C ILE A 34 -9.67 -5.11 -8.86
N LEU A 35 -9.87 -6.43 -8.98
CA LEU A 35 -8.85 -7.32 -9.55
C LEU A 35 -8.60 -7.06 -11.04
N LYS A 36 -9.65 -6.66 -11.79
CA LYS A 36 -9.55 -6.25 -13.19
C LYS A 36 -8.77 -4.95 -13.36
N GLU A 37 -9.00 -3.97 -12.48
CA GLU A 37 -8.27 -2.69 -12.48
C GLU A 37 -6.81 -2.85 -12.02
N ARG A 38 -6.56 -3.74 -11.07
CA ARG A 38 -5.25 -3.96 -10.43
C ARG A 38 -4.82 -5.42 -10.51
N PRO A 39 -4.36 -5.93 -11.67
CA PRO A 39 -3.93 -7.32 -11.82
C PRO A 39 -2.72 -7.69 -10.92
N LYS A 40 -1.96 -6.69 -10.47
CA LYS A 40 -0.88 -6.86 -9.47
C LYS A 40 -1.43 -7.36 -8.11
N TYR A 41 -2.65 -6.98 -7.74
CA TYR A 41 -3.28 -7.41 -6.48
C TYR A 41 -3.62 -8.90 -6.55
N ALA A 42 -4.22 -9.35 -7.65
CA ALA A 42 -4.51 -10.76 -7.88
C ALA A 42 -3.25 -11.65 -7.73
N ARG A 43 -2.11 -11.20 -8.29
CA ARG A 43 -0.84 -11.92 -8.15
C ARG A 43 -0.31 -11.93 -6.71
N ALA A 44 -0.48 -10.83 -5.97
CA ALA A 44 -0.11 -10.75 -4.57
C ALA A 44 -0.94 -11.73 -3.72
N PHE A 45 -2.28 -11.66 -3.85
CA PHE A 45 -3.18 -12.49 -3.05
C PHE A 45 -3.00 -13.99 -3.32
N LYS A 46 -2.82 -14.38 -4.59
CA LYS A 46 -2.51 -15.78 -4.96
C LYS A 46 -1.14 -16.24 -4.45
N ALA A 47 -0.17 -15.34 -4.27
CA ALA A 47 1.12 -15.70 -3.71
C ALA A 47 1.00 -15.98 -2.20
N THR A 48 0.26 -15.13 -1.49
CA THR A 48 -0.03 -15.28 -0.06
C THR A 48 -0.90 -16.51 0.20
N GLU A 49 -1.94 -16.74 -0.60
CA GLU A 49 -2.80 -17.92 -0.51
C GLU A 49 -2.00 -19.21 -0.66
N ARG A 50 -1.06 -19.27 -1.63
CA ARG A 50 -0.19 -20.44 -1.79
C ARG A 50 0.81 -20.64 -0.64
N ARG A 51 1.20 -19.57 0.05
CA ARG A 51 2.21 -19.63 1.12
C ARG A 51 1.59 -19.91 2.48
N TRP A 52 0.44 -19.31 2.78
CA TRP A 52 -0.18 -19.29 4.10
C TRP A 52 -1.56 -19.95 4.13
N GLY A 53 -2.13 -20.32 2.98
CA GLY A 53 -3.46 -20.92 2.89
C GLY A 53 -4.62 -19.93 3.06
N VAL A 54 -4.34 -18.63 3.22
CA VAL A 54 -5.39 -17.61 3.42
C VAL A 54 -6.11 -17.33 2.10
N PRO A 55 -7.43 -17.55 2.00
CA PRO A 55 -8.16 -17.34 0.75
C PRO A 55 -8.10 -15.90 0.25
N VAL A 56 -8.07 -15.70 -1.08
CA VAL A 56 -8.00 -14.36 -1.70
C VAL A 56 -9.10 -13.41 -1.20
N HIS A 57 -10.34 -13.90 -1.04
CA HIS A 57 -11.46 -13.07 -0.61
C HIS A 57 -11.30 -12.55 0.83
N VAL A 58 -10.73 -13.36 1.73
CA VAL A 58 -10.43 -12.94 3.11
C VAL A 58 -9.38 -11.83 3.08
N GLN A 59 -8.29 -12.03 2.33
CA GLN A 59 -7.26 -11.00 2.18
C GLN A 59 -7.82 -9.69 1.62
N MET A 60 -8.72 -9.77 0.64
CA MET A 60 -9.38 -8.59 0.07
C MET A 60 -10.29 -7.88 1.07
N ALA A 61 -11.07 -8.62 1.85
CA ALA A 61 -11.94 -8.05 2.88
C ALA A 61 -11.13 -7.35 3.98
N THR A 62 -10.05 -7.99 4.45
CA THR A 62 -9.16 -7.39 5.46
C THR A 62 -8.51 -6.11 4.93
N ILE A 63 -7.92 -6.13 3.72
CA ILE A 63 -7.29 -4.92 3.17
C ILE A 63 -8.32 -3.83 2.87
N HIS A 64 -9.54 -4.19 2.48
CA HIS A 64 -10.63 -3.22 2.33
C HIS A 64 -10.91 -2.53 3.66
N GLN A 65 -11.04 -3.30 4.76
CA GLN A 65 -11.34 -2.75 6.07
C GLN A 65 -10.18 -1.91 6.64
N GLU A 66 -8.94 -2.37 6.47
CA GLU A 66 -7.76 -1.71 7.04
C GLU A 66 -7.38 -0.44 6.30
N SER A 67 -7.38 -0.46 4.96
CA SER A 67 -6.83 0.66 4.18
C SER A 67 -7.70 1.10 3.02
N LYS A 68 -8.82 0.42 2.73
CA LYS A 68 -9.62 0.63 1.51
C LYS A 68 -8.76 0.59 0.24
N PHE A 69 -7.74 -0.27 0.24
CA PHE A 69 -6.73 -0.37 -0.82
C PHE A 69 -5.93 0.93 -1.10
N ILE A 70 -5.85 1.84 -0.13
CA ILE A 70 -4.98 3.02 -0.20
C ILE A 70 -3.56 2.60 0.22
N SER A 71 -2.57 2.90 -0.61
CA SER A 71 -1.21 2.37 -0.42
C SER A 71 -0.44 3.04 0.72
N ASP A 72 -0.78 4.29 1.03
CA ASP A 72 -0.12 5.17 1.98
C ASP A 72 -1.08 5.61 3.09
N ALA A 73 -2.14 4.83 3.33
CA ALA A 73 -3.09 5.05 4.41
C ALA A 73 -2.36 5.26 5.75
N ARG A 74 -2.68 6.37 6.43
CA ARG A 74 -2.10 6.76 7.71
C ARG A 74 -3.19 7.27 8.67
N PRO A 75 -3.09 6.96 9.96
CA PRO A 75 -3.98 7.49 11.00
C PRO A 75 -3.95 9.02 11.07
N PRO A 76 -5.04 9.66 11.52
CA PRO A 76 -5.08 11.12 11.69
C PRO A 76 -4.06 11.60 12.74
N TYR A 77 -3.68 12.87 12.62
CA TYR A 77 -2.82 13.52 13.61
C TYR A 77 -3.58 13.77 14.91
N ARG A 78 -2.85 13.69 16.02
CA ARG A 78 -3.27 14.18 17.34
C ARG A 78 -2.80 15.62 17.49
N TYR A 79 -3.67 16.45 18.06
CA TYR A 79 -3.39 17.85 18.31
C TYR A 79 -3.39 18.12 19.81
N ALA A 80 -2.35 18.76 20.34
CA ALA A 80 -2.35 19.37 21.66
C ALA A 80 -3.02 20.74 21.58
N ALA A 81 -3.85 21.06 22.59
CA ALA A 81 -4.63 22.31 22.66
C ALA A 81 -5.47 22.62 21.40
N GLY A 82 -5.81 21.60 20.60
CA GLY A 82 -6.60 21.74 19.37
C GLY A 82 -5.84 22.27 18.15
N VAL A 83 -4.58 22.71 18.28
CA VAL A 83 -3.84 23.39 17.19
C VAL A 83 -2.43 22.87 16.94
N ILE A 84 -1.72 22.30 17.93
CA ILE A 84 -0.32 21.87 17.76
C ILE A 84 -0.28 20.37 17.46
N PRO A 85 0.16 19.93 16.26
CA PRO A 85 0.27 18.51 15.95
C PRO A 85 1.41 17.87 16.75
N ILE A 86 1.07 16.93 17.65
CA ILE A 86 2.03 16.24 18.52
C ILE A 86 2.45 14.86 18.01
N GLY A 87 1.88 14.40 16.90
CA GLY A 87 2.15 13.09 16.31
C GLY A 87 0.88 12.44 15.75
N ARG A 88 0.99 11.22 15.22
CA ARG A 88 -0.17 10.43 14.76
C ARG A 88 -0.72 9.58 15.90
N GLN A 89 -1.98 9.17 15.79
CA GLN A 89 -2.62 8.30 16.78
C GLN A 89 -1.90 6.95 16.93
N SER A 90 -1.39 6.40 15.84
CA SER A 90 -0.57 5.19 15.85
C SER A 90 0.47 5.21 14.73
N SER A 91 1.42 4.28 14.77
CA SER A 91 2.41 4.06 13.71
C SER A 91 1.87 3.21 12.55
N ALA A 92 0.56 2.95 12.50
CA ALA A 92 -0.06 2.16 11.45
C ALA A 92 0.17 2.82 10.08
N TYR A 93 0.53 2.01 9.08
CA TYR A 93 0.89 2.54 7.76
C TYR A 93 0.61 1.59 6.61
N GLY A 94 0.08 2.14 5.52
CA GLY A 94 -0.08 1.52 4.20
C GLY A 94 -1.17 0.45 4.15
N TYR A 95 -1.10 -0.45 3.17
CA TYR A 95 -2.12 -1.48 2.95
C TYR A 95 -2.37 -2.39 4.16
N SER A 96 -1.33 -2.63 4.96
CA SER A 96 -1.40 -3.56 6.09
C SER A 96 -1.80 -2.88 7.41
N GLN A 97 -1.80 -1.54 7.48
CA GLN A 97 -1.93 -0.79 8.74
C GLN A 97 -1.05 -1.33 9.90
N ALA A 98 0.05 -2.03 9.58
CA ALA A 98 0.87 -2.68 10.58
C ALA A 98 1.65 -1.65 11.40
N LEU A 99 1.66 -1.85 12.73
CA LEU A 99 2.48 -1.08 13.66
C LEU A 99 3.97 -1.36 13.44
N ASP A 100 4.83 -0.41 13.82
CA ASP A 100 6.28 -0.53 13.63
C ASP A 100 6.86 -1.76 14.34
N GLY A 101 6.35 -2.07 15.54
CA GLY A 101 6.74 -3.25 16.33
C GLY A 101 6.38 -4.55 15.62
N THR A 102 5.10 -4.74 15.30
CA THR A 102 4.61 -5.94 14.60
C THR A 102 5.28 -6.13 13.24
N TRP A 103 5.52 -5.04 12.50
CA TRP A 103 6.24 -5.12 11.23
C TRP A 103 7.71 -5.54 11.40
N LYS A 104 8.36 -5.16 12.50
CA LYS A 104 9.72 -5.58 12.82
C LYS A 104 9.78 -7.07 13.13
N GLU A 105 8.81 -7.60 13.87
CA GLU A 105 8.70 -9.03 14.17
C GLU A 105 8.51 -9.86 12.90
N TYR A 106 7.56 -9.48 12.04
CA TYR A 106 7.36 -10.10 10.73
C TYR A 106 8.63 -10.12 9.88
N ARG A 107 9.38 -9.00 9.85
CA ARG A 107 10.66 -8.91 9.14
C ARG A 107 11.69 -9.90 9.65
N GLY A 108 11.76 -10.09 10.97
CA GLY A 108 12.63 -11.07 11.61
C GLY A 108 12.21 -12.50 11.28
N ALA A 109 10.92 -12.80 11.41
CA ALA A 109 10.36 -14.14 11.23
C ALA A 109 10.46 -14.63 9.78
N THR A 110 10.27 -13.75 8.80
CA THR A 110 10.17 -14.14 7.38
C THR A 110 11.47 -14.03 6.59
N ASN A 111 12.56 -13.54 7.21
CA ASN A 111 13.88 -13.31 6.61
C ASN A 111 13.83 -12.58 5.24
N ARG A 112 12.85 -11.68 5.05
CA ARG A 112 12.67 -10.98 3.79
C ARG A 112 13.58 -9.76 3.69
N ARG A 113 14.22 -9.59 2.53
CA ARG A 113 15.04 -8.40 2.23
C ARG A 113 14.14 -7.18 1.97
N SER A 114 14.03 -6.31 2.96
CA SER A 114 13.39 -4.99 2.89
C SER A 114 11.91 -4.97 2.44
N PRO A 115 11.00 -5.72 3.10
CA PRO A 115 9.58 -5.64 2.79
C PRO A 115 9.02 -4.26 3.14
N ARG A 116 8.08 -3.77 2.33
CA ARG A 116 7.48 -2.43 2.52
C ARG A 116 5.98 -2.51 2.75
N ARG A 117 5.50 -1.91 3.85
CA ARG A 117 4.07 -1.86 4.24
C ARG A 117 3.11 -1.29 3.19
N HIS A 118 3.59 -0.39 2.34
CA HIS A 118 2.83 0.23 1.25
C HIS A 118 2.85 -0.60 -0.05
N ARG A 119 3.53 -1.75 -0.09
CA ARG A 119 3.52 -2.64 -1.26
C ARG A 119 2.51 -3.73 -1.02
N ILE A 120 1.49 -3.81 -1.88
CA ILE A 120 0.41 -4.81 -1.76
C ILE A 120 0.92 -6.24 -1.58
N ARG A 121 2.00 -6.63 -2.26
CA ARG A 121 2.60 -7.97 -2.14
C ARG A 121 3.15 -8.24 -0.75
N ASP A 122 3.84 -7.27 -0.16
CA ASP A 122 4.47 -7.43 1.14
C ASP A 122 3.42 -7.27 2.26
N ALA A 123 2.43 -6.39 2.06
CA ALA A 123 1.31 -6.22 2.97
C ALA A 123 0.37 -7.44 3.00
N SER A 124 0.05 -8.01 1.84
CA SER A 124 -0.75 -9.24 1.74
C SER A 124 -0.01 -10.43 2.37
N ASP A 125 1.30 -10.55 2.16
CA ASP A 125 2.11 -11.59 2.80
C ASP A 125 2.17 -11.43 4.32
N PHE A 126 2.23 -10.19 4.81
CA PHE A 126 2.13 -9.87 6.24
C PHE A 126 0.77 -10.22 6.82
N MET A 127 -0.32 -9.98 6.10
CA MET A 127 -1.68 -10.35 6.55
C MET A 127 -1.90 -11.87 6.57
N GLY A 128 -1.12 -12.62 5.77
CA GLY A 128 -1.18 -14.08 5.75
C GLY A 128 -0.30 -14.75 6.79
N TRP A 129 0.84 -14.13 7.14
CA TRP A 129 1.71 -14.54 8.24
C TRP A 129 1.00 -14.32 9.58
#